data_AF-A0A2D7S2J4-F1
#
_entry.id   AF-A0A2D7S2J4-F1
#
_cell.length_a   1.000
_cell.length_b   1.000
_cell.length_c   1.000
_cell.angle_alpha   90.00
_cell.angle_beta   90.00
_cell.angle_gamma   90.00
#
_symmetry.space_group_name_H-M   'P 1'
#
loop_
_entity.id
_entity.type
_entity.pdbx_description
1 polymer ?
#
loop_
_entity_poly.entity_id
_entity_poly.type
_entity_poly.pdbx_seq_one_letter_code
_entity_poly.pdbx_strand_id
1 'polypeptide(L)'
;MKNSIMLALFLSFFLISCEEDDHDHDECHECHLEIMMADGTVDHSHEIGEFCGDALHEVEENGWTVDVAFEHMGTTYDAGYQFTASQVHCEEHAH
;
A
#
# COMPACT_ATOMS: atom_id res chain seq x y z
N MET A 1 59.56 -13.61 -2.79
CA MET A 1 58.34 -13.97 -3.54
C MET A 1 57.38 -14.61 -2.54
N LYS A 2 56.35 -13.87 -2.12
CA LYS A 2 55.28 -14.35 -1.24
C LYS A 2 53.98 -13.80 -1.80
N ASN A 3 53.16 -14.68 -2.36
CA ASN A 3 51.77 -14.43 -2.68
C ASN A 3 51.00 -14.16 -1.38
N SER A 4 50.12 -13.16 -1.41
CA SER A 4 48.85 -13.20 -0.70
C SER A 4 47.82 -12.44 -1.54
N ILE A 5 47.05 -13.21 -2.30
CA ILE A 5 45.74 -12.79 -2.81
C ILE A 5 44.85 -12.62 -1.59
N MET A 6 44.33 -11.41 -1.36
CA MET A 6 43.18 -11.26 -0.48
C MET A 6 42.13 -10.40 -1.19
N LEU A 7 41.14 -11.13 -1.68
CA LEU A 7 39.85 -10.69 -2.16
C LEU A 7 39.13 -9.96 -1.01
N ALA A 8 38.67 -8.73 -1.24
CA ALA A 8 37.62 -8.12 -0.45
C ALA A 8 36.75 -7.27 -1.38
N LEU A 9 35.78 -7.94 -1.99
CA LEU A 9 34.55 -7.32 -2.48
C LEU A 9 33.90 -6.60 -1.29
N PHE A 10 34.06 -5.29 -1.21
CA PHE A 10 33.10 -4.49 -0.45
C PHE A 10 31.94 -4.20 -1.37
N LEU A 11 30.87 -4.96 -1.14
CA LEU A 11 29.52 -4.71 -1.62
C LEU A 11 29.24 -3.21 -1.44
N SER A 12 29.06 -2.50 -2.55
CA SER A 12 28.21 -1.32 -2.57
C SER A 12 26.80 -1.82 -2.27
N PHE A 13 26.51 -2.01 -0.99
CA PHE A 13 25.14 -2.11 -0.51
C PHE A 13 24.47 -0.83 -0.97
N PHE A 14 23.53 -1.00 -1.89
CA PHE A 14 22.55 -0.01 -2.25
C PHE A 14 21.99 0.55 -0.94
N LEU A 15 22.35 1.80 -0.64
CA LEU A 15 21.58 2.61 0.28
C LEU A 15 20.27 2.93 -0.47
N ILE A 16 19.35 1.96 -0.49
CA ILE A 16 17.93 2.30 -0.39
C ILE A 16 17.85 2.90 1.01
N SER A 17 17.98 4.23 1.07
CA SER A 17 17.47 4.98 2.20
C SER A 17 15.98 4.68 2.20
N CYS A 18 15.52 3.85 3.14
CA CYS A 18 14.21 4.05 3.71
C CYS A 18 14.28 5.43 4.37
N GLU A 19 13.56 6.40 3.82
CA GLU A 19 13.32 7.66 4.52
C GLU A 19 12.40 7.35 5.71
N GLU A 20 13.00 7.23 6.88
CA GLU A 20 12.32 7.49 8.14
C GLU A 20 12.20 9.03 8.20
N ASP A 21 11.13 9.59 7.61
CA ASP A 21 10.90 11.03 7.60
C ASP A 21 10.16 11.44 8.89
N ASP A 22 10.94 11.85 9.88
CA ASP A 22 10.51 12.60 11.06
C ASP A 22 10.02 14.01 10.63
N HIS A 23 8.78 14.14 10.13
CA HIS A 23 8.12 15.44 9.96
C HIS A 23 6.61 15.36 10.24
N ASP A 24 6.14 16.07 11.26
CA ASP A 24 4.75 16.26 11.71
C ASP A 24 3.80 16.96 10.67
N HIS A 25 3.90 16.64 9.38
CA HIS A 25 2.96 17.09 8.35
C HIS A 25 2.94 16.08 7.20
N ASP A 26 1.81 15.38 7.07
CA ASP A 26 1.44 14.43 5.99
C ASP A 26 1.85 12.96 6.24
N GLU A 27 1.25 12.33 7.27
CA GLU A 27 1.23 10.86 7.40
C GLU A 27 0.52 10.29 6.15
N CYS A 28 1.29 9.81 5.18
CA CYS A 28 0.79 9.10 4.02
C CYS A 28 0.69 7.61 4.35
N HIS A 29 -0.41 6.98 3.96
CA HIS A 29 -0.68 5.58 4.25
C HIS A 29 -1.09 4.83 2.98
N GLU A 30 -0.51 3.65 2.78
CA GLU A 30 -0.95 2.71 1.76
C GLU A 30 -2.32 2.14 2.15
N CYS A 31 -3.29 2.23 1.25
CA CYS A 31 -4.64 1.76 1.47
C CYS A 31 -4.98 0.57 0.56
N HIS A 32 -5.73 -0.38 1.10
CA HIS A 32 -6.20 -1.57 0.41
C HIS A 32 -7.68 -1.85 0.69
N LEU A 33 -8.30 -2.65 -0.18
CA LEU A 33 -9.71 -3.05 -0.04
C LEU A 33 -9.85 -4.40 0.63
N GLU A 34 -10.78 -4.48 1.58
CA GLU A 34 -11.35 -5.73 2.08
C GLU A 34 -12.51 -6.16 1.16
N ILE A 35 -12.27 -7.21 0.38
CA ILE A 35 -13.22 -7.76 -0.60
C ILE A 35 -13.68 -9.15 -0.16
N MET A 36 -14.98 -9.30 0.06
CA MET A 36 -15.58 -10.62 0.29
C MET A 36 -15.67 -11.40 -1.01
N MET A 37 -15.04 -12.57 -1.02
CA MET A 37 -14.96 -13.48 -2.14
C MET A 37 -16.20 -14.37 -2.27
N ALA A 38 -16.44 -14.88 -3.48
CA ALA A 38 -17.57 -15.76 -3.75
C ALA A 38 -17.52 -17.10 -2.99
N ASP A 39 -16.32 -17.54 -2.56
CA ASP A 39 -16.13 -18.73 -1.72
C ASP A 39 -16.28 -18.44 -0.22
N GLY A 40 -16.59 -17.19 0.15
CA GLY A 40 -16.78 -16.74 1.52
C GLY A 40 -15.49 -16.36 2.24
N THR A 41 -14.33 -16.39 1.58
CA THR A 41 -13.09 -15.83 2.11
C THR A 41 -13.07 -14.30 1.98
N VAL A 42 -12.18 -13.65 2.71
CA VAL A 42 -11.96 -12.20 2.63
C VAL A 42 -10.57 -11.99 2.08
N ASP A 43 -10.45 -11.16 1.05
CA ASP A 43 -9.18 -10.77 0.46
C ASP A 43 -8.87 -9.30 0.75
N HIS A 44 -7.63 -9.03 1.12
CA HIS A 44 -7.12 -7.69 1.46
C HIS A 44 -6.03 -7.23 0.48
N SER A 45 -5.81 -7.94 -0.62
CA SER A 45 -4.65 -7.74 -1.49
C SER A 45 -4.80 -6.62 -2.51
N HIS A 46 -6.00 -6.05 -2.64
CA HIS A 46 -6.25 -5.01 -3.64
C HIS A 46 -5.84 -3.63 -3.12
N GLU A 47 -4.62 -3.23 -3.43
CA GLU A 47 -4.07 -1.90 -3.17
C GLU A 47 -4.79 -0.85 -4.04
N ILE A 48 -5.28 0.22 -3.41
CA ILE A 48 -5.93 1.36 -4.08
C ILE A 48 -5.04 2.60 -4.13
N GLY A 49 -3.86 2.52 -3.52
CA GLY A 49 -2.81 3.54 -3.55
C GLY A 49 -2.49 4.12 -2.17
N GLU A 50 -1.59 5.08 -2.17
CA GLU A 50 -1.13 5.82 -1.01
C GLU A 50 -1.86 7.16 -0.90
N PHE A 51 -2.43 7.45 0.27
CA PHE A 51 -3.20 8.66 0.53
C PHE A 51 -2.60 9.43 1.70
N CYS A 52 -2.64 10.76 1.66
CA CYS A 52 -2.09 11.62 2.71
C CYS A 52 -3.10 12.68 3.14
N GLY A 53 -2.99 13.15 4.39
CA GLY A 53 -3.72 14.31 4.89
C GLY A 53 -5.24 14.22 4.69
N ASP A 54 -5.86 15.26 4.13
CA ASP A 54 -7.31 15.30 3.91
C ASP A 54 -7.81 14.18 3.00
N ALA A 55 -7.03 13.77 1.98
CA ALA A 55 -7.44 12.69 1.08
C ALA A 55 -7.47 11.33 1.78
N LEU A 56 -6.55 11.12 2.73
CA LEU A 56 -6.55 9.95 3.59
C LEU A 56 -7.75 9.95 4.53
N HIS A 57 -7.98 11.08 5.20
CA HIS A 57 -9.16 11.23 6.05
C HIS A 57 -10.47 11.02 5.28
N GLU A 58 -10.56 11.54 4.06
CA GLU A 58 -11.73 11.37 3.19
C GLU A 58 -11.94 9.90 2.80
N VAL A 59 -10.88 9.16 2.46
CA VAL A 59 -11.00 7.74 2.07
C VAL A 59 -11.34 6.85 3.26
N GLU A 60 -10.85 7.17 4.45
CA GLU A 60 -11.18 6.47 5.69
C GLU A 60 -12.60 6.76 6.18
N GLU A 61 -13.10 7.99 6.04
CA GLU A 61 -14.46 8.35 6.48
C GLU A 61 -15.54 7.94 5.47
N ASN A 62 -15.26 8.05 4.17
CA ASN A 62 -16.27 7.89 3.11
C ASN A 62 -16.10 6.61 2.28
N GLY A 63 -14.95 5.95 2.37
CA GLY A 63 -14.56 4.84 1.50
C GLY A 63 -14.00 5.33 0.16
N TRP A 64 -13.92 4.42 -0.81
CA TRP A 64 -13.25 4.68 -2.09
C TRP A 64 -14.14 4.38 -3.29
N THR A 65 -14.15 5.28 -4.27
CA THR A 65 -14.87 5.12 -5.55
C THR A 65 -13.92 4.58 -6.61
N VAL A 66 -14.37 3.58 -7.36
CA VAL A 66 -13.60 3.02 -8.47
C VAL A 66 -13.53 4.04 -9.62
N ASP A 67 -12.33 4.54 -9.92
CA ASP A 67 -12.11 5.47 -11.04
C ASP A 67 -12.09 4.77 -12.41
N VAL A 68 -11.40 3.62 -12.46
CA VAL A 68 -11.25 2.80 -13.65
C VAL A 68 -11.66 1.37 -13.30
N ALA A 69 -12.52 0.79 -14.13
CA ALA A 69 -13.00 -0.56 -13.89
C ALA A 69 -11.85 -1.55 -13.78
N PHE A 70 -11.91 -2.43 -12.78
CA PHE A 70 -10.92 -3.47 -12.56
C PHE A 70 -11.59 -4.83 -12.33
N GLU A 71 -10.84 -5.89 -12.59
CA GLU A 71 -11.21 -7.24 -12.22
C GLU A 71 -10.37 -7.68 -11.04
N HIS A 72 -11.04 -8.15 -9.99
CA HIS A 72 -10.39 -8.75 -8.84
C HIS A 72 -10.94 -10.16 -8.63
N MET A 73 -10.05 -11.14 -8.80
CA MET A 73 -10.35 -12.56 -8.58
C MET A 73 -11.66 -13.05 -9.27
N GLY A 74 -11.89 -12.62 -10.51
CA GLY A 74 -13.05 -13.01 -11.32
C GLY A 74 -14.33 -12.19 -11.07
N THR A 75 -14.28 -11.17 -10.23
CA THR A 75 -15.35 -10.17 -10.07
C THR A 75 -14.93 -8.86 -10.71
N THR A 76 -15.79 -8.27 -11.54
CA THR A 76 -15.55 -6.95 -12.13
C THR A 76 -16.21 -5.87 -11.28
N TYR A 77 -15.43 -4.86 -10.93
CA TYR A 77 -15.90 -3.62 -10.32
C TYR A 77 -15.84 -2.52 -11.37
N ASP A 78 -17.00 -2.04 -11.81
CA ASP A 78 -17.09 -0.98 -12.80
C ASP A 78 -16.72 0.39 -12.22
N ALA A 79 -16.33 1.32 -13.09
CA ALA A 79 -16.11 2.71 -12.69
C ALA A 79 -17.38 3.30 -12.06
N GLY A 80 -17.21 4.00 -10.94
CA GLY A 80 -18.29 4.53 -10.11
C GLY A 80 -18.85 3.53 -9.08
N TYR A 81 -18.37 2.29 -9.03
CA TYR A 81 -18.64 1.42 -7.90
C TYR A 81 -18.05 2.02 -6.62
N GLN A 82 -18.79 1.95 -5.51
CA GLN A 82 -18.38 2.53 -4.23
C GLN A 82 -18.05 1.42 -3.23
N PHE A 83 -16.82 1.40 -2.74
CA PHE A 83 -16.46 0.69 -1.53
C PHE A 83 -16.77 1.55 -0.32
N THR A 84 -17.31 0.93 0.72
CA THR A 84 -17.61 1.62 1.98
C THR A 84 -16.34 1.86 2.79
N ALA A 85 -16.36 2.83 3.70
CA ALA A 85 -15.28 3.10 4.65
C ALA A 85 -14.81 1.84 5.38
N SER A 86 -15.74 0.96 5.81
CA SER A 86 -15.41 -0.30 6.49
C SER A 86 -14.70 -1.34 5.61
N GLN A 87 -14.62 -1.10 4.30
CA GLN A 87 -13.92 -1.96 3.36
C GLN A 87 -12.60 -1.34 2.89
N VAL A 88 -12.30 -0.12 3.31
CA VAL A 88 -11.01 0.53 3.03
C VAL A 88 -10.16 0.40 4.29
N HIS A 89 -8.96 -0.13 4.12
CA HIS A 89 -8.00 -0.30 5.20
C HIS A 89 -6.71 0.37 4.77
N CYS A 90 -6.40 1.49 5.42
CA CYS A 90 -5.11 2.14 5.31
C CYS A 90 -4.19 1.55 6.38
N GLU A 91 -2.95 1.19 6.02
CA GLU A 91 -1.99 0.64 6.97
C GLU A 91 -1.89 1.55 8.20
N GLU A 92 -1.77 0.94 9.38
CA GLU A 92 -1.97 1.60 10.68
C GLU A 92 -1.30 2.98 10.73
N HIS A 93 -2.11 4.04 10.93
CA HIS A 93 -1.68 5.18 11.73
C HIS A 93 -1.25 4.61 13.07
N ALA A 94 0.04 4.27 13.23
CA ALA A 94 0.55 3.61 14.43
C ALA A 94 0.18 4.47 15.65
N HIS A 95 -0.84 4.03 16.39
CA HIS A 95 -1.40 4.74 17.53
C HIS A 95 -0.68 4.37 18.84
#